data_AF-A0A0A9E1A0-F1
#
_entry.id   AF-A0A0A9E1A0-F1
#
_cell.length_a   1.000
_cell.length_b   1.000
_cell.length_c   1.000
_cell.angle_alpha   90.00
_cell.angle_beta   90.00
_cell.angle_gamma   90.00
#
_symmetry.space_group_name_H-M   'P 1'
#
loop_
_entity.id
_entity.type
_entity.pdbx_description
1 polymer ?
#
loop_
_entity_poly.entity_id
_entity_poly.type
_entity_poly.pdbx_seq_one_letter_code
_entity_poly.pdbx_strand_id
1 'polypeptide(L)'
;MFRYGPESQHERLFAVKAHKESCRSVRFADSGKVIVSASAGCSVLASDVETGKAIARLEDAHENGIDRVVCLTATTVATSGGEGFIKWFLHVKFMEQPFLA
;
A
#
# COMPACT_ATOMS: atom_id res chain seq x y z
N MET A 1 2.14 10.64 6.88
CA MET A 1 0.75 10.90 7.24
C MET A 1 0.69 12.17 8.07
N PHE A 2 -0.21 13.08 7.71
CA PHE A 2 -0.50 14.28 8.47
C PHE A 2 -1.95 14.23 8.92
N ARG A 3 -2.20 14.71 10.14
CA ARG A 3 -3.55 14.98 10.62
C ARG A 3 -3.86 16.45 10.34
N TYR A 4 -4.98 16.69 9.70
CA TYR A 4 -5.48 18.04 9.42
C TYR A 4 -6.73 18.27 10.26
N GLY A 5 -6.80 19.43 10.92
CA GLY A 5 -7.98 19.90 11.64
C GLY A 5 -8.44 21.24 11.07
N PRO A 6 -9.72 21.63 11.23
CA PRO A 6 -10.28 22.83 10.61
C PRO A 6 -9.57 24.13 11.02
N GLU A 7 -8.95 24.19 12.20
CA GLU A 7 -8.31 25.41 12.72
C GLU A 7 -6.89 25.18 13.27
N SER A 8 -6.23 24.07 12.94
CA SER A 8 -4.92 23.72 13.49
C SER A 8 -3.87 23.55 12.40
N GLN A 9 -2.61 23.87 12.74
CA GLN A 9 -1.48 23.46 11.92
C GLN A 9 -1.49 21.93 11.76
N HIS A 10 -1.11 21.46 10.58
CA HIS A 10 -1.08 20.04 10.29
C HIS A 10 -0.09 19.32 11.22
N GLU A 11 -0.55 18.27 11.88
CA GLU A 11 0.29 17.48 12.78
C GLU A 11 0.93 16.35 11.97
N ARG A 12 2.26 16.28 11.94
CA ARG A 12 2.98 15.16 11.31
C ARG A 12 2.93 13.95 12.25
N LEU A 13 2.16 12.94 11.89
CA LEU A 13 2.07 11.69 12.67
C LEU A 13 3.29 10.80 12.43
N PHE A 14 3.57 10.49 11.17
CA PHE A 14 4.75 9.71 10.77
C PHE A 14 5.11 9.94 9.31
N ALA A 15 6.34 9.60 8.94
CA ALA A 15 6.77 9.53 7.55
C ALA A 15 7.56 8.25 7.31
N VAL A 16 7.08 7.47 6.34
CA VAL A 16 7.66 6.17 5.99
C VAL A 16 8.25 6.29 4.61
N LYS A 17 9.53 5.93 4.46
CA LYS A 17 10.14 5.74 3.15
C LYS A 17 9.67 4.40 2.59
N ALA A 18 8.48 4.41 1.99
CA ALA A 18 7.79 3.20 1.55
C ALA A 18 8.52 2.49 0.39
N HIS A 19 9.12 3.24 -0.53
CA HIS A 19 9.70 2.68 -1.75
C HIS A 19 11.06 3.31 -2.07
N LYS A 20 11.90 2.57 -2.80
CA LYS A 20 13.18 3.08 -3.32
C LYS A 20 12.96 4.06 -4.47
N GLU A 21 11.99 3.73 -5.31
CA GLU A 21 11.55 4.54 -6.45
C GLU A 21 10.24 5.29 -6.15
N SER A 22 9.84 6.16 -7.08
CA SER A 22 8.63 6.99 -6.97
C SER A 22 7.40 6.19 -6.53
N CYS A 23 6.72 6.65 -5.48
CA CYS A 23 5.43 6.11 -5.05
C CYS A 23 4.34 6.70 -5.95
N ARG A 24 3.75 5.86 -6.80
CA ARG A 24 2.79 6.28 -7.84
C ARG A 24 1.34 6.14 -7.41
N SER A 25 1.05 5.32 -6.42
CA SER A 25 -0.32 5.08 -5.95
C SER A 25 -0.38 4.75 -4.47
N VAL A 26 -1.45 5.22 -3.81
CA VAL A 26 -1.80 4.93 -2.42
C VAL A 26 -3.31 4.74 -2.31
N ARG A 27 -3.75 3.74 -1.54
CA ARG A 27 -5.16 3.47 -1.21
C ARG A 27 -5.30 3.02 0.24
N PHE A 28 -6.41 3.39 0.85
CA PHE A 28 -6.86 2.74 2.09
C PHE A 28 -7.54 1.42 1.77
N ALA A 29 -7.27 0.41 2.60
CA ALA A 29 -7.89 -0.90 2.60
C ALA A 29 -8.38 -1.24 4.01
N ASP A 30 -9.09 -2.37 4.15
CA ASP A 30 -9.62 -2.86 5.43
C ASP A 30 -10.30 -1.78 6.29
N SER A 31 -11.29 -1.10 5.69
CA SER A 31 -12.04 -0.01 6.34
C SER A 31 -11.17 1.15 6.85
N GLY A 32 -10.00 1.36 6.26
CA GLY A 32 -9.08 2.45 6.62
C GLY A 32 -8.00 2.07 7.63
N LYS A 33 -7.88 0.79 8.01
CA LYS A 33 -6.83 0.32 8.93
C LYS A 33 -5.49 0.11 8.23
N VAL A 34 -5.51 -0.11 6.92
CA VAL A 34 -4.32 -0.41 6.12
C VAL A 34 -4.16 0.63 5.00
N ILE A 35 -2.93 1.10 4.79
CA ILE A 35 -2.53 1.81 3.58
C ILE A 35 -1.81 0.82 2.67
N VAL A 36 -2.24 0.72 1.42
CA VAL A 36 -1.52 0.02 0.35
C VAL A 36 -0.92 1.07 -0.58
N SER A 37 0.40 1.04 -0.75
CA SER A 37 1.14 1.89 -1.67
C SER A 37 1.86 1.08 -2.74
N ALA A 38 2.03 1.65 -3.93
CA ALA A 38 2.76 1.02 -5.02
C ALA A 38 3.70 1.98 -5.74
N SER A 39 4.75 1.41 -6.33
CA SER A 39 5.90 2.14 -6.85
C SER A 39 6.19 1.91 -8.33
N ALA A 40 6.84 2.91 -8.92
CA ALA A 40 7.53 2.79 -10.20
C ALA A 40 8.63 1.71 -10.20
N GLY A 41 9.19 1.38 -9.04
CA GLY A 41 10.17 0.31 -8.87
C GLY A 41 9.52 -1.04 -8.53
N CYS A 42 8.36 -1.32 -9.13
CA CYS A 42 7.67 -2.61 -9.09
C CYS A 42 7.29 -3.18 -7.71
N SER A 43 7.34 -2.37 -6.65
CA SER A 43 7.04 -2.81 -5.29
C SER A 43 5.68 -2.34 -4.80
N VAL A 44 5.04 -3.17 -3.98
CA VAL A 44 3.80 -2.88 -3.24
C VAL A 44 4.10 -3.00 -1.74
N LEU A 45 3.61 -2.05 -0.94
CA LEU A 45 3.75 -2.04 0.51
C LEU A 45 2.36 -1.89 1.14
N ALA A 46 2.03 -2.80 2.05
CA ALA A 46 0.93 -2.63 2.99
C ALA A 46 1.48 -2.15 4.34
N SER A 47 0.91 -1.09 4.88
CA SER A 47 1.30 -0.49 6.15
C SER A 47 0.09 -0.27 7.04
N ASP A 48 0.29 -0.46 8.34
CA ASP A 48 -0.69 -0.13 9.37
C ASP A 48 -0.86 1.40 9.47
N VAL A 49 -2.11 1.87 9.50
CA VAL A 49 -2.42 3.31 9.45
C VAL A 49 -2.11 4.03 10.74
N GLU A 50 -2.27 3.37 11.89
CA GLU A 50 -2.08 4.01 13.20
C GLU A 50 -0.59 4.13 13.52
N THR A 51 0.17 3.08 13.24
CA THR A 51 1.57 2.95 13.62
C THR A 51 2.55 3.30 12.50
N GLY A 52 2.10 3.29 11.24
CA GLY A 52 2.95 3.44 10.06
C GLY A 52 3.87 2.24 9.80
N LYS A 53 3.77 1.15 10.57
CA LYS A 53 4.62 -0.03 10.40
C LYS A 53 4.24 -0.79 9.14
N ALA A 54 5.25 -1.37 8.49
CA ALA A 54 5.01 -2.29 7.38
C ALA A 54 4.31 -3.56 7.90
N ILE A 55 3.16 -3.89 7.31
CA ILE A 55 2.47 -5.16 7.51
C ILE A 55 3.05 -6.19 6.54
N ALA A 56 3.22 -5.79 5.29
CA ALA A 56 3.73 -6.66 4.25
C ALA A 56 4.30 -5.90 3.07
N ARG A 57 5.24 -6.54 2.37
CA ARG A 57 5.93 -5.98 1.22
C ARG A 57 6.01 -7.05 0.15
N LEU A 58 5.66 -6.66 -1.07
CA LEU A 58 5.87 -7.45 -2.26
C LEU A 58 6.84 -6.69 -3.14
N GLU A 59 8.07 -7.21 -3.24
CA GLU A 59 9.04 -6.77 -4.24
C GLU A 59 8.76 -7.48 -5.56
N ASP A 60 9.15 -6.88 -6.67
CA ASP A 60 9.01 -7.46 -8.02
C ASP A 60 7.58 -7.92 -8.35
N ALA A 61 6.58 -7.19 -7.86
CA ALA A 61 5.16 -7.50 -8.09
C ALA A 61 4.75 -7.40 -9.58
N HIS A 62 5.50 -6.59 -10.34
CA HIS A 62 5.35 -6.39 -11.77
C HIS A 62 6.74 -6.37 -12.43
N GLU A 63 6.79 -6.67 -13.73
CA GLU A 63 8.02 -6.54 -14.52
C GLU A 63 8.34 -5.06 -14.82
N ASN A 64 7.32 -4.20 -14.75
CA ASN A 64 7.38 -2.77 -15.01
C ASN A 64 6.71 -1.97 -13.89
N GLY A 65 6.97 -0.66 -13.86
CA GLY A 65 6.47 0.22 -12.81
C GLY A 65 4.95 0.18 -12.66
N ILE A 66 4.50 0.14 -11.40
CA ILE A 66 3.08 0.09 -11.05
C ILE A 66 2.53 1.50 -11.05
N ASP A 67 1.45 1.73 -11.80
CA ASP A 67 0.85 3.04 -11.94
C ASP A 67 -0.37 3.24 -11.04
N ARG A 68 -1.14 2.18 -10.79
CA ARG A 68 -2.38 2.26 -10.01
C ARG A 68 -2.57 1.06 -9.10
N VAL A 69 -3.17 1.33 -7.95
CA VAL A 69 -3.73 0.35 -7.02
C VAL A 69 -5.22 0.62 -6.87
N VAL A 70 -6.03 -0.43 -6.83
CA VAL A 70 -7.46 -0.35 -6.51
C VAL A 70 -7.77 -1.40 -5.44
N CYS A 71 -8.47 -0.99 -4.39
CA CYS A 71 -9.01 -1.92 -3.39
C CYS A 71 -10.37 -2.41 -3.87
N LEU A 72 -10.49 -3.71 -4.08
CA LEU A 72 -11.72 -4.36 -4.55
C LEU A 72 -12.59 -4.80 -3.37
N THR A 73 -11.96 -5.26 -2.29
CA THR A 73 -12.60 -5.65 -1.03
C THR A 73 -11.71 -5.27 0.14
N ALA A 74 -12.16 -5.53 1.38
CA ALA A 74 -11.34 -5.34 2.58
C ALA A 74 -9.99 -6.10 2.51
N THR A 75 -9.98 -7.25 1.84
CA THR A 75 -8.84 -8.16 1.77
C THR A 75 -8.27 -8.30 0.36
N THR A 76 -8.73 -7.52 -0.62
CA THR A 76 -8.30 -7.72 -2.02
C THR A 76 -7.93 -6.41 -2.68
N VAL A 77 -6.73 -6.36 -3.28
CA VAL A 77 -6.31 -5.25 -4.14
C VAL A 77 -5.91 -5.74 -5.53
N ALA A 78 -6.08 -4.87 -6.51
CA ALA A 78 -5.62 -5.05 -7.88
C ALA A 78 -4.61 -3.97 -8.24
N THR A 79 -3.61 -4.33 -9.05
CA THR A 79 -2.54 -3.43 -9.47
C THR A 79 -2.37 -3.46 -10.99
N SER A 80 -2.05 -2.31 -11.58
CA SER A 80 -1.81 -2.19 -13.01
C SER A 80 -0.46 -1.54 -13.30
N GLY A 81 0.21 -2.01 -14.35
CA GLY A 81 1.47 -1.45 -14.85
C GLY A 81 1.36 -0.93 -16.29
N GLY A 82 2.42 -0.26 -16.75
CA GLY A 82 2.45 0.48 -18.02
C GLY A 82 2.25 -0.33 -19.31
N GLU A 83 2.28 -1.66 -19.26
CA GLU A 83 2.08 -2.52 -20.44
C GLU A 83 0.64 -3.03 -20.62
N GLY A 84 -0.33 -2.43 -19.91
CA GLY A 84 -1.74 -2.78 -20.07
C GLY A 84 -2.15 -4.09 -19.39
N PHE A 85 -1.23 -4.76 -18.68
CA PHE A 85 -1.57 -5.88 -17.83
C PHE A 85 -2.16 -5.39 -16.50
N ILE A 86 -3.38 -5.84 -16.21
CA ILE A 86 -3.92 -5.81 -14.85
C ILE A 86 -3.48 -7.12 -14.19
N LYS A 87 -2.50 -7.05 -13.31
CA LYS A 87 -2.08 -8.18 -12.50
C LYS A 87 -2.89 -8.14 -11.20
N TRP A 88 -3.80 -9.10 -11.06
CA TRP A 88 -4.67 -9.25 -9.88
C TRP A 88 -3.85 -9.89 -8.77
N PHE A 89 -3.13 -9.08 -8.02
CA PHE A 89 -2.39 -9.57 -6.85
C PHE A 89 -2.57 -8.59 -5.70
N LEU A 90 -3.46 -8.98 -4.79
CA LEU A 90 -3.14 -9.20 -3.38
C LEU A 90 -4.42 -9.78 -2.79
N HIS A 91 -4.46 -11.07 -2.47
CA HIS A 91 -5.26 -11.46 -1.30
C HIS A 91 -4.45 -10.96 -0.11
N VAL A 92 -4.84 -9.82 0.44
CA VAL A 92 -4.51 -9.36 1.78
C VAL A 92 -5.16 -10.37 2.76
N LYS A 93 -4.71 -11.63 2.73
CA LYS A 93 -4.92 -12.60 3.80
C LYS A 93 -3.86 -12.32 4.86
N PHE A 94 -3.91 -11.15 5.48
CA PHE A 94 -3.05 -10.85 6.64
C PHE A 94 -3.72 -11.15 7.99
N MET A 95 -4.85 -11.86 8.00
CA MET A 95 -5.56 -12.22 9.24
C MET A 95 -5.81 -13.74 9.44
N GLU A 96 -5.30 -14.63 8.60
CA GLU A 96 -5.57 -16.09 8.74
C GLU A 96 -4.33 -17.01 8.76
N GLN A 97 -3.10 -16.50 8.83
CA GLN A 97 -1.93 -17.37 8.96
C GLN A 97 -0.97 -16.81 10.02
N PRO A 98 -0.73 -17.52 11.14
CA PRO A 98 0.48 -17.32 11.92
C PRO A 98 1.64 -17.88 11.08
N PHE A 99 2.52 -17.02 10.58
CA PHE A 99 3.76 -17.50 9.98
C PHE A 99 4.67 -18.02 11.10
N LEU A 100 4.81 -19.34 11.17
CA LEU A 100 5.83 -20.03 11.94
C LEU A 100 7.22 -19.75 11.33
N ALA A 101 8.13 -19.40 12.23
CA ALA A 101 9.62 -19.42 12.22
C ALA A 101 10.36 -19.16 10.90
#